data_AF-A0A1F7XCE0-F1
#
_entry.id   AF-A0A1F7XCE0-F1
#
_cell.length_a   1.000
_cell.length_b   1.000
_cell.length_c   1.000
_cell.angle_alpha   90.00
_cell.angle_beta   90.00
_cell.angle_gamma   90.00
#
_symmetry.space_group_name_H-M   'P 1'
#
loop_
_entity.id
_entity.type
_entity.pdbx_description
1 polymer ?
#
loop_
_entity_poly.entity_id
_entity_poly.type
_entity_poly.pdbx_seq_one_letter_code
_entity_poly.pdbx_strand_id
1 'polypeptide(L)'
;MKDIFKRLVIKPNAPLKCRDYKKILDYTRSLIDYDPVVTVTIADIRRGMAYYDKKKIILPTWLNEFDMVYQVYCVIHELVHCMIGYKHSETFKKLEDILLSIWGIEIVRMRVYPKRLFLDKREIFKIPGRQNLIDSSELREAC
;
A
#
# COMPACT_ATOMS: atom_id res chain seq x y z
N MET A 1 4.33 -2.06 15.20
CA MET A 1 3.45 -2.13 14.01
C MET A 1 2.10 -2.83 14.25
N LYS A 2 2.05 -4.04 14.85
CA LYS A 2 0.77 -4.67 15.28
C LYS A 2 -0.10 -3.69 16.09
N ASP A 3 0.55 -2.79 16.83
CA ASP A 3 -0.12 -1.76 17.60
C ASP A 3 -0.81 -0.68 16.75
N ILE A 4 -0.30 -0.29 15.59
CA ILE A 4 -0.95 0.71 14.73
C ILE A 4 -2.24 0.12 14.16
N PHE A 5 -2.16 -1.05 13.53
CA PHE A 5 -3.36 -1.72 13.01
C PHE A 5 -4.37 -2.02 14.12
N LYS A 6 -3.90 -2.45 15.30
CA LYS A 6 -4.75 -2.66 16.49
C LYS A 6 -5.41 -1.37 16.96
N ARG A 7 -4.68 -0.25 17.08
CA ARG A 7 -5.21 1.08 17.45
C ARG A 7 -6.25 1.58 16.46
N LEU A 8 -6.06 1.30 15.17
CA LEU A 8 -7.02 1.63 14.12
C LEU A 8 -8.16 0.61 13.99
N VAL A 9 -8.17 -0.46 14.79
CA VAL A 9 -9.16 -1.54 14.72
C VAL A 9 -9.23 -2.15 13.31
N ILE A 10 -8.06 -2.30 12.68
CA ILE A 10 -7.87 -2.97 11.39
C ILE A 10 -7.45 -4.42 11.67
N LYS A 11 -8.19 -5.37 11.09
CA LYS A 11 -7.92 -6.80 11.28
C LYS A 11 -6.86 -7.25 10.27
N PRO A 12 -5.67 -7.72 10.70
CA PRO A 12 -4.57 -8.04 9.78
C PRO A 12 -4.83 -9.23 8.86
N ASN A 13 -5.80 -10.08 9.20
CA ASN A 13 -6.14 -11.31 8.45
C ASN A 13 -7.43 -11.19 7.64
N ALA A 14 -7.91 -9.97 7.39
CA ALA A 14 -9.11 -9.72 6.61
C ALA A 14 -8.82 -8.70 5.49
N PRO A 15 -9.48 -8.80 4.32
CA PRO A 15 -9.39 -7.78 3.29
C PRO A 15 -9.79 -6.40 3.83
N LEU A 16 -9.03 -5.37 3.47
CA LEU A 16 -9.34 -4.01 3.90
C LEU A 16 -10.60 -3.51 3.18
N LYS A 17 -11.53 -2.94 3.94
CA LYS A 17 -12.71 -2.29 3.37
C LYS A 17 -12.44 -0.81 3.17
N CYS A 18 -13.33 -0.13 2.46
CA CYS A 18 -13.25 1.32 2.22
C CYS A 18 -13.01 2.13 3.52
N ARG A 19 -13.70 1.77 4.60
CA ARG A 19 -13.52 2.38 5.93
C ARG A 19 -12.10 2.19 6.50
N ASP A 20 -11.46 1.06 6.22
CA ASP A 20 -10.12 0.73 6.73
C ASP A 20 -9.07 1.52 5.94
N TYR A 21 -9.24 1.66 4.62
CA TYR A 21 -8.42 2.57 3.80
C TYR A 21 -8.55 4.02 4.25
N LYS A 22 -9.76 4.48 4.60
CA LYS A 22 -9.96 5.84 5.12
C LYS A 22 -9.20 6.06 6.42
N LYS A 23 -9.20 5.09 7.34
CA LYS A 23 -8.40 5.15 8.58
C LYS A 23 -6.91 5.22 8.30
N ILE A 24 -6.40 4.44 7.34
CA ILE A 24 -4.99 4.47 6.93
C ILE A 24 -4.62 5.87 6.41
N LEU A 25 -5.45 6.44 5.53
CA LEU A 25 -5.27 7.77 4.99
C LEU A 25 -5.29 8.83 6.09
N ASP A 26 -6.33 8.85 6.93
CA ASP A 26 -6.48 9.86 7.97
C ASP A 26 -5.36 9.81 9.00
N TYR A 27 -4.96 8.60 9.42
CA TYR A 27 -3.84 8.41 10.32
C TYR A 27 -2.54 8.94 9.70
N THR A 28 -2.23 8.52 8.47
CA THR A 28 -1.01 8.98 7.77
C THR A 28 -0.98 10.49 7.62
N ARG A 29 -2.10 11.09 7.20
CA ARG A 29 -2.23 12.55 7.03
C ARG A 29 -2.05 13.30 8.34
N SER A 30 -2.62 12.80 9.43
CA SER A 30 -2.49 13.42 10.75
C SER A 30 -1.05 13.45 11.26
N LEU A 31 -0.23 12.44 10.92
CA LEU A 31 1.17 12.37 11.33
C LEU A 31 2.08 13.35 10.61
N ILE A 32 1.68 13.84 9.44
CA ILE A 32 2.46 14.75 8.60
C ILE A 32 1.82 16.13 8.48
N ASP A 33 0.79 16.41 9.29
CA ASP A 33 0.01 17.64 9.28
C ASP A 33 -0.52 18.02 7.87
N TYR A 34 -0.97 17.01 7.11
CA TYR A 34 -1.52 17.23 5.76
C TYR A 34 -3.02 17.54 5.82
N ASP A 35 -3.32 18.84 5.82
CA ASP A 35 -4.68 19.40 5.94
C ASP A 35 -5.70 18.91 4.89
N PRO A 36 -5.39 18.79 3.59
CA PRO A 36 -6.41 18.47 2.58
C PRO A 36 -7.07 17.11 2.78
N VAL A 37 -8.40 17.10 2.95
CA VAL A 37 -9.18 15.87 3.15
C VAL A 37 -9.14 14.98 1.92
N VAL A 38 -8.61 13.77 2.07
CA VAL A 38 -8.56 12.77 0.99
C VAL A 38 -9.71 11.78 1.14
N THR A 39 -10.50 11.62 0.08
CA THR A 39 -11.56 10.61 -0.01
C THR A 39 -11.05 9.35 -0.68
N VAL A 40 -11.60 8.19 -0.30
CA VAL A 40 -11.27 6.90 -0.90
C VAL A 40 -12.55 6.15 -1.25
N THR A 41 -12.54 5.50 -2.41
CA THR A 41 -13.61 4.60 -2.87
C THR A 41 -12.99 3.34 -3.46
N ILE A 42 -13.75 2.24 -3.48
CA ILE A 42 -13.35 1.00 -4.15
C ILE A 42 -14.23 0.83 -5.38
N ALA A 43 -13.65 0.48 -6.52
CA ALA A 43 -14.37 0.24 -7.76
C ALA A 43 -13.70 -0.90 -8.56
N ASP A 44 -14.44 -1.50 -9.49
CA ASP A 44 -13.88 -2.47 -10.43
C ASP A 44 -13.10 -1.73 -11.54
N ILE A 45 -11.79 -1.58 -11.33
CA ILE A 45 -10.89 -0.85 -12.22
C ILE A 45 -9.55 -1.58 -12.36
N ARG A 46 -8.83 -1.31 -13.44
CA ARG A 46 -7.57 -2.01 -13.73
C ARG A 46 -6.43 -1.70 -12.74
N ARG A 47 -6.37 -0.47 -12.22
CA ARG A 47 -5.30 0.01 -11.33
C ARG A 47 -5.81 1.09 -10.39
N GLY A 48 -5.06 1.36 -9.31
CA GLY A 48 -5.29 2.53 -8.47
C GLY A 48 -5.29 3.83 -9.28
N MET A 49 -6.13 4.77 -8.85
CA MET A 49 -6.20 6.11 -9.44
C MET A 49 -6.34 7.15 -8.34
N ALA A 50 -5.49 8.17 -8.38
CA ALA A 50 -5.64 9.40 -7.62
C ALA A 50 -6.11 10.55 -8.53
N TYR A 51 -6.86 11.48 -7.97
CA TYR A 51 -7.18 12.77 -8.57
C TYR A 51 -6.56 13.86 -7.70
N TYR A 52 -5.49 14.48 -8.19
CA TYR A 52 -4.71 15.47 -7.45
C TYR A 52 -5.56 16.66 -6.99
N ASP A 53 -6.36 17.25 -7.89
CA ASP A 53 -7.16 18.45 -7.56
C ASP A 53 -8.36 18.13 -6.67
N LYS A 54 -8.97 16.96 -6.88
CA LYS A 54 -10.18 16.52 -6.15
C LYS A 54 -9.88 15.81 -4.84
N LYS A 55 -8.60 15.58 -4.53
CA LYS A 55 -8.13 14.79 -3.37
C LYS A 55 -8.94 13.49 -3.20
N LYS A 56 -9.06 12.74 -4.29
CA LYS A 56 -9.85 11.51 -4.37
C LYS A 56 -8.99 10.35 -4.83
N ILE A 57 -9.11 9.22 -4.13
CA ILE A 57 -8.48 7.95 -4.48
C ILE A 57 -9.57 6.93 -4.86
N ILE A 58 -9.34 6.20 -5.93
CA ILE A 58 -10.12 5.02 -6.31
C ILE A 58 -9.18 3.82 -6.30
N LEU A 59 -9.48 2.87 -5.43
CA LEU A 59 -8.73 1.62 -5.30
C LEU A 59 -9.47 0.49 -6.02
N PRO A 60 -8.75 -0.44 -6.66
CA PRO A 60 -9.38 -1.56 -7.32
C PRO A 60 -9.87 -2.64 -6.34
N THR A 61 -10.99 -3.29 -6.67
CA THR A 61 -11.56 -4.43 -5.91
C THR A 61 -10.61 -5.60 -5.78
N TRP A 62 -9.76 -5.85 -6.78
CA TRP A 62 -8.79 -6.96 -6.78
C TRP A 62 -7.72 -6.83 -5.70
N LEU A 63 -7.53 -5.67 -5.06
CA LEU A 63 -6.60 -5.53 -3.93
C LEU A 63 -6.90 -6.49 -2.78
N ASN A 64 -8.16 -6.92 -2.64
CA ASN A 64 -8.60 -7.86 -1.60
C ASN A 64 -7.94 -9.24 -1.68
N GLU A 65 -7.35 -9.59 -2.83
CA GLU A 65 -6.63 -10.86 -3.03
C GLU A 65 -5.19 -10.82 -2.50
N PHE A 66 -4.68 -9.62 -2.17
CA PHE A 66 -3.30 -9.40 -1.79
C PHE A 66 -3.14 -9.18 -0.30
N ASP A 67 -1.90 -9.34 0.17
CA ASP A 67 -1.55 -9.09 1.56
C ASP A 67 -1.88 -7.65 1.96
N MET A 68 -2.32 -7.46 3.21
CA MET A 68 -2.65 -6.14 3.75
C MET A 68 -1.51 -5.13 3.53
N VAL A 69 -0.25 -5.55 3.61
CA VAL A 69 0.90 -4.68 3.38
C VAL A 69 0.93 -4.15 1.95
N TYR A 70 0.59 -4.99 0.96
CA TYR A 70 0.47 -4.55 -0.42
C TYR A 70 -0.69 -3.55 -0.59
N GLN A 71 -1.80 -3.79 0.10
CA GLN A 71 -2.95 -2.88 0.10
C GLN A 71 -2.63 -1.52 0.74
N VAL A 72 -1.87 -1.52 1.85
CA VAL A 72 -1.34 -0.29 2.50
C VAL A 72 -0.39 0.43 1.54
N TYR A 73 0.52 -0.30 0.90
CA TYR A 73 1.38 0.27 -0.14
C TYR A 73 0.57 1.00 -1.22
N CYS A 74 -0.46 0.36 -1.78
CA CYS A 74 -1.28 0.96 -2.83
C CYS A 74 -2.00 2.23 -2.37
N VAL A 75 -2.59 2.26 -1.16
CA VAL A 75 -3.27 3.47 -0.69
C VAL A 75 -2.29 4.60 -0.39
N ILE A 76 -1.08 4.30 0.11
CA ILE A 76 -0.03 5.30 0.31
C ILE A 76 0.49 5.83 -1.04
N HIS A 77 0.67 4.96 -2.04
CA HIS A 77 1.06 5.37 -3.40
C HIS A 77 0.10 6.41 -3.97
N GLU A 78 -1.20 6.14 -3.90
CA GLU A 78 -2.22 7.07 -4.40
C GLU A 78 -2.33 8.33 -3.53
N LEU A 79 -2.07 8.25 -2.22
CA LEU A 79 -1.97 9.43 -1.36
C LEU A 79 -0.85 10.36 -1.80
N VAL A 80 0.33 9.83 -2.14
CA VAL A 80 1.45 10.65 -2.64
C VAL A 80 1.05 11.35 -3.93
N HIS A 81 0.33 10.68 -4.84
CA HIS A 81 -0.25 11.34 -6.02
C HIS A 81 -1.20 12.48 -5.66
N CYS A 82 -2.03 12.33 -4.63
CA CYS A 82 -2.86 13.42 -4.12
C CYS A 82 -2.05 14.56 -3.50
N MET A 83 -0.86 14.31 -2.95
CA MET A 83 -0.03 15.33 -2.31
C MET A 83 0.80 16.17 -3.29
N ILE A 84 1.39 15.54 -4.30
CA ILE A 84 2.41 16.19 -5.15
C ILE A 84 2.22 15.99 -6.66
N GLY A 85 1.13 15.34 -7.08
CA GLY A 85 0.76 15.15 -8.49
C GLY A 85 1.21 13.82 -9.10
N TYR A 86 1.06 13.71 -10.42
CA TYR A 86 1.11 12.42 -11.13
C TYR A 86 2.50 11.88 -11.49
N LYS A 87 3.55 12.69 -11.35
CA LYS A 87 4.91 12.30 -11.78
C LYS A 87 5.64 11.55 -10.67
N HIS A 88 6.13 10.34 -10.95
CA HIS A 88 7.00 9.55 -10.08
C HIS A 88 8.44 10.09 -10.04
N SER A 89 8.60 11.36 -9.68
CA SER A 89 9.90 12.02 -9.51
C SER A 89 10.70 11.46 -8.32
N GLU A 90 11.96 11.87 -8.14
CA GLU A 90 12.72 11.51 -6.94
C GLU A 90 12.05 12.02 -5.66
N THR A 91 11.44 13.21 -5.70
CA THR A 91 10.64 13.72 -4.58
C THR A 91 9.45 12.81 -4.28
N PHE A 92 8.78 12.27 -5.31
CA PHE A 92 7.72 11.28 -5.13
C PHE A 92 8.22 10.04 -4.41
N LYS A 93 9.32 9.46 -4.89
CA LYS A 93 9.86 8.22 -4.31
C LYS A 93 10.27 8.42 -2.87
N LYS A 94 10.96 9.53 -2.56
CA LYS A 94 11.36 9.88 -1.19
C LYS A 94 10.16 10.06 -0.27
N LEU A 95 9.13 10.78 -0.73
CA LEU A 95 7.92 10.99 0.06
C LEU A 95 7.20 9.65 0.30
N GLU A 96 7.05 8.83 -0.73
CA GLU A 96 6.47 7.49 -0.60
C GLU A 96 7.25 6.62 0.39
N ASP A 97 8.58 6.59 0.30
CA ASP A 97 9.42 5.82 1.23
C ASP A 97 9.26 6.32 2.69
N ILE A 98 9.20 7.64 2.90
CA ILE A 98 8.95 8.23 4.22
C ILE A 98 7.58 7.79 4.75
N LEU A 99 6.51 7.92 3.95
CA LEU A 99 5.17 7.56 4.38
C LEU A 99 5.03 6.06 4.64
N LEU A 100 5.66 5.21 3.84
CA LEU A 100 5.67 3.76 4.05
C LEU A 100 6.44 3.37 5.31
N SER A 101 7.51 4.09 5.65
CA SER A 101 8.28 3.84 6.87
C SER A 101 7.47 4.03 8.16
N ILE A 102 6.47 4.93 8.17
CA ILE A 102 5.51 5.10 9.27
C ILE A 102 4.77 3.78 9.55
N TRP A 103 4.49 3.03 8.49
CA TRP A 103 3.80 1.75 8.54
C TRP A 103 4.77 0.57 8.70
N GLY A 104 6.08 0.83 8.85
CA GLY A 104 7.13 -0.19 8.90
C GLY A 104 7.28 -0.96 7.58
N ILE A 105 6.90 -0.33 6.47
CA ILE A 105 6.96 -0.89 5.13
C ILE A 105 8.20 -0.36 4.41
N GLU A 106 9.01 -1.27 3.88
CA GLU A 106 10.14 -0.93 3.01
C GLU A 106 9.89 -1.50 1.62
N ILE A 107 10.35 -0.80 0.58
CA ILE A 107 10.10 -1.21 -0.80
C ILE A 107 11.39 -1.28 -1.61
N VAL A 108 11.50 -2.31 -2.43
CA VAL A 108 12.51 -2.39 -3.49
C VAL A 108 11.79 -2.09 -4.79
N ARG A 109 12.16 -0.99 -5.46
CA ARG A 109 11.47 -0.50 -6.66
C ARG A 109 11.93 -1.26 -7.90
N MET A 110 11.00 -1.60 -8.79
CA MET A 110 11.34 -1.99 -10.18
C MET A 110 11.17 -0.80 -11.13
N ARG A 111 10.02 -0.12 -11.03
CA ARG A 111 9.71 1.15 -11.70
C ARG A 111 8.72 1.94 -10.83
N VAL A 112 7.43 1.90 -11.19
CA VAL A 112 6.33 2.49 -10.42
C VAL A 112 5.76 1.54 -9.36
N TYR A 113 5.95 0.23 -9.56
CA TYR A 113 5.49 -0.84 -8.66
C TYR A 113 6.66 -1.46 -7.87
N PRO A 114 6.37 -2.07 -6.71
CA PRO A 114 7.40 -2.69 -5.90
C PRO A 114 7.80 -4.03 -6.53
N LYS A 115 9.10 -4.25 -6.66
CA LYS A 115 9.69 -5.56 -6.93
C LYS A 115 9.56 -6.47 -5.71
N ARG A 116 9.82 -5.90 -4.53
CA ARG A 116 9.72 -6.56 -3.23
C ARG A 116 9.17 -5.54 -2.23
N LEU A 117 8.41 -6.03 -1.28
CA LEU A 117 7.92 -5.27 -0.14
C LEU A 117 8.36 -6.01 1.12
N PHE A 118 8.68 -5.25 2.16
CA PHE A 118 9.05 -5.76 3.45
C PHE A 118 8.18 -5.12 4.52
N LEU A 119 7.89 -5.90 5.55
CA LEU A 119 7.19 -5.50 6.75
C LEU A 119 8.09 -5.78 7.94
N ASP A 120 8.56 -4.76 8.64
CA ASP A 120 9.53 -4.90 9.73
C ASP A 120 10.72 -5.80 9.32
N LYS A 121 11.32 -5.51 8.15
CA LYS A 121 12.42 -6.25 7.50
C LYS A 121 12.11 -7.68 7.03
N ARG A 122 10.86 -8.14 7.14
CA ARG A 122 10.42 -9.45 6.62
C ARG A 122 9.76 -9.28 5.27
N GLU A 123 10.24 -9.99 4.27
CA GLU A 123 9.66 -9.93 2.92
C GLU A 123 8.23 -10.48 2.93
N ILE A 124 7.33 -9.78 2.24
CA ILE A 124 6.00 -10.28 1.93
C ILE A 124 5.95 -10.90 0.54
N PHE A 125 5.24 -12.01 0.46
CA PHE A 125 5.32 -12.94 -0.66
C PHE A 125 4.17 -12.79 -1.67
N LYS A 126 3.02 -12.25 -1.25
CA LYS A 126 1.84 -12.03 -2.10
C LYS A 126 1.87 -10.63 -2.73
N ILE A 127 2.55 -10.51 -3.86
CA ILE A 127 2.60 -9.30 -4.71
C ILE A 127 2.07 -9.68 -6.11
N PRO A 128 1.29 -8.82 -6.82
CA PRO A 128 0.84 -9.10 -8.17
C PRO A 128 2.00 -9.47 -9.11
N GLY A 129 1.82 -10.52 -9.91
CA GLY A 129 2.86 -11.04 -10.82
C GLY A 129 3.87 -12.00 -10.19
N ARG A 130 3.75 -12.31 -8.89
CA ARG A 130 4.61 -13.29 -8.18
C ARG A 130 3.89 -14.59 -7.79
N GLN A 131 2.63 -14.76 -8.16
CA GLN A 131 1.79 -15.92 -7.80
C GLN A 131 2.35 -17.28 -8.28
N ASN A 132 3.40 -17.31 -9.11
CA ASN A 132 4.04 -18.54 -9.62
C ASN A 132 5.50 -18.75 -9.20
N LEU A 133 6.01 -18.08 -8.16
CA LEU A 133 7.42 -18.23 -7.73
C LEU A 133 7.59 -18.87 -6.34
N ILE A 134 6.52 -19.36 -5.72
CA ILE A 134 6.55 -19.98 -4.37
C ILE A 134 5.94 -21.38 -4.43
N ASP A 135 6.10 -22.08 -5.55
CA ASP A 135 5.68 -23.48 -5.68
C ASP A 135 6.72 -24.35 -6.40
N SER A 136 8.00 -24.00 -6.28
CA SER A 136 9.09 -24.82 -6.83
C SER A 136 10.30 -24.99 -5.91
N SER A 137 10.29 -24.43 -4.69
CA SER A 137 11.39 -24.57 -3.73
C SER A 137 11.08 -25.46 -2.52
N GLU A 138 9.87 -26.01 -2.38
CA GLU A 138 9.52 -26.99 -1.33
C GLU A 138 9.48 -28.45 -1.83
N LEU A 139 9.89 -28.72 -3.09
CA LEU A 139 9.94 -30.07 -3.67
C LEU A 139 11.35 -30.55 -4.07
N ARG A 140 12.42 -29.99 -3.49
CA ARG A 140 13.76 -30.57 -3.66
C ARG A 140 14.44 -30.77 -2.31
N GLU A 141 14.77 -32.03 -2.08
CA GLU A 141 15.52 -32.62 -0.95
C GLU A 141 14.64 -32.93 0.28
N ALA A 142 13.66 -33.83 0.14
CA ALA A 142 13.87 -35.25 0.43
C ALA A 142 15.03 -35.90 -0.36
N CYS A 143 16.18 -35.99 0.31
CA CYS A 143 17.17 -37.08 0.34
C CYS A 143 18.39 -36.60 1.11
#